data_AF-A0A3A9K1Z3-F1
#
_entry.id   AF-A0A3A9K1Z3-F1
#
_cell.length_a   1.000
_cell.length_b   1.000
_cell.length_c   1.000
_cell.angle_alpha   90.00
_cell.angle_beta   90.00
_cell.angle_gamma   90.00
#
_symmetry.space_group_name_H-M   'P 1'
#
loop_
_entity.id
_entity.type
_entity.pdbx_description
1 polymer ?
#
loop_
_entity_poly.entity_id
_entity_poly.type
_entity_poly.pdbx_seq_one_letter_code
_entity_poly.pdbx_strand_id
1 'polypeptide(L)' 'MTKSPRFFGYIYLFLGTLFLFFAIQSAGETAGWDVWTIVLMAFAAIDYMIAFRYFATAARKRQKK' A
#
# COMPACT_ATOMS: atom_id res chain seq x y z
N MET A 1 17.39 17.38 -2.28
CA MET A 1 15.93 17.19 -2.04
C MET A 1 15.72 16.03 -1.07
N THR A 2 15.68 16.28 0.23
CA THR A 2 15.36 15.27 1.24
C THR A 2 13.87 14.93 1.15
N LYS A 3 13.53 14.00 0.25
CA LYS A 3 12.15 13.54 0.08
C LYS A 3 11.60 13.09 1.45
N SER A 4 10.53 13.74 1.90
CA SER A 4 9.94 13.49 3.22
C SER A 4 9.51 12.02 3.32
N PRO A 5 10.06 11.22 4.26
CA PRO A 5 9.68 9.82 4.40
C PRO A 5 8.17 9.62 4.60
N ARG A 6 7.46 10.62 5.16
CA ARG A 6 5.99 10.60 5.27
C ARG A 6 5.28 10.71 3.94
N PHE A 7 5.80 11.53 3.03
CA PHE A 7 5.19 11.71 1.71
C PHE A 7 5.16 10.39 0.94
N PHE A 8 6.27 9.64 0.97
CA PHE A 8 6.31 8.30 0.40
C PHE A 8 5.36 7.32 1.08
N GLY A 9 5.26 7.37 2.42
CA GLY A 9 4.28 6.56 3.14
C GLY A 9 2.85 6.77 2.61
N TYR A 10 2.44 8.02 2.37
CA TYR A 10 1.13 8.32 1.79
C TYR A 10 0.97 7.85 0.34
N ILE A 11 2.01 7.95 -0.49
CA ILE A 11 1.95 7.43 -1.88
C ILE A 11 1.71 5.93 -1.89
N TYR A 12 2.50 5.17 -1.13
CA TYR A 12 2.35 3.71 -1.08
C TYR A 12 1.01 3.29 -0.44
N LEU A 13 0.55 4.03 0.57
CA LEU A 13 -0.78 3.79 1.16
C LEU A 13 -1.90 4.01 0.14
N PHE A 14 -1.81 5.09 -0.64
CA PHE A 14 -2.76 5.40 -1.70
C PHE A 14 -2.74 4.33 -2.80
N LEU A 15 -1.54 3.94 -3.28
CA LEU A 15 -1.39 2.92 -4.31
C LEU A 15 -1.92 1.57 -3.86
N GLY A 16 -1.59 1.14 -2.63
CA GLY A 16 -2.12 -0.10 -2.06
C GLY A 16 -3.64 -0.10 -1.94
N THR A 17 -4.23 1.04 -1.59
CA THR A 17 -5.70 1.21 -1.54
C THR A 17 -6.32 1.15 -2.94
N LEU A 18 -5.65 1.68 -3.96
CA LEU A 18 -6.11 1.61 -5.34
C LEU A 18 -6.07 0.16 -5.86
N PHE A 19 -4.99 -0.58 -5.61
CA PHE A 19 -4.92 -2.00 -5.97
C PHE A 19 -5.94 -2.84 -5.20
N LEU A 20 -6.17 -2.54 -3.92
CA LEU A 20 -7.21 -3.22 -3.14
C LEU A 20 -8.60 -2.96 -3.72
N PHE A 21 -8.89 -1.72 -4.13
CA PHE A 21 -10.15 -1.38 -4.80
C PHE A 21 -10.34 -2.18 -6.09
N PHE A 22 -9.32 -2.26 -6.94
CA PHE A 22 -9.37 -3.09 -8.14
C PHE A 22 -9.49 -4.59 -7.83
N ALA A 23 -8.85 -5.08 -6.76
CA ALA A 23 -9.00 -6.46 -6.33
C ALA A 23 -10.46 -6.76 -5.94
N ILE A 24 -11.12 -5.85 -5.20
CA ILE A 24 -12.52 -5.99 -4.80
C ILE A 24 -13.44 -5.99 -6.03
N GLN A 25 -13.21 -5.11 -7.01
CA GLN A 25 -13.97 -5.10 -8.26
C GLN A 25 -13.78 -6.41 -9.04
N SER A 26 -12.53 -6.84 -9.22
CA SER A 26 -12.20 -8.11 -9.90
C SER A 26 -12.81 -9.33 -9.20
N ALA A 27 -12.83 -9.34 -7.86
CA ALA A 27 -13.44 -10.39 -7.06
C ALA A 27 -14.97 -10.42 -7.18
N GLY A 28 -15.61 -9.26 -7.38
CA GLY A 28 -17.06 -9.15 -7.56
C GLY A 28 -17.55 -9.54 -8.95
N GLU A 29 -16.70 -9.37 -9.98
CA GLU A 29 -17.00 -9.76 -11.36
C GLU A 29 -16.74 -11.24 -11.64
N THR A 30 -15.84 -11.87 -10.88
CA THR A 30 -15.49 -13.29 -11.00
C THR A 30 -15.97 -14.09 -9.80
N ALA A 31 -15.68 -15.40 -9.72
CA ALA A 31 -15.98 -16.23 -8.54
C ALA A 31 -15.14 -15.86 -7.28
N GLY A 32 -14.50 -14.67 -7.24
CA GLY A 32 -13.78 -14.12 -6.09
C GLY A 32 -12.31 -14.51 -5.96
N TRP A 33 -11.85 -15.58 -6.63
CA TRP A 33 -10.51 -16.17 -6.45
C TRP A 33 -9.69 -16.26 -7.74
N ASP A 34 -9.98 -15.40 -8.72
CA ASP A 34 -9.20 -15.40 -9.95
C ASP A 34 -7.74 -15.00 -9.69
N VAL A 35 -6.84 -15.48 -10.56
CA VAL A 35 -5.40 -15.21 -10.49
C VAL A 35 -5.15 -13.69 -10.44
N TRP A 36 -5.92 -12.91 -11.20
CA TRP A 36 -5.81 -11.45 -11.21
C TRP A 36 -6.17 -10.81 -9.87
N THR A 37 -7.24 -11.27 -9.23
CA THR A 37 -7.63 -10.82 -7.89
C THR A 37 -6.49 -11.07 -6.89
N ILE A 38 -5.90 -12.26 -6.92
CA ILE A 38 -4.79 -12.64 -6.03
C ILE A 38 -3.56 -11.76 -6.26
N VAL A 39 -3.20 -11.49 -7.51
CA VAL A 39 -2.07 -10.61 -7.86
C VAL A 39 -2.32 -9.18 -7.37
N LEU A 40 -3.51 -8.64 -7.57
CA LEU A 40 -3.87 -7.30 -7.08
C LEU A 40 -3.81 -7.21 -5.55
N MET A 41 -4.31 -8.22 -4.84
CA MET A 41 -4.19 -8.29 -3.38
C MET A 41 -2.72 -8.37 -2.92
N ALA A 42 -1.89 -9.15 -3.62
CA ALA A 42 -0.47 -9.26 -3.30
C ALA A 42 0.26 -7.92 -3.46
N PHE A 43 -0.01 -7.18 -4.54
CA PHE A 43 0.55 -5.83 -4.71
C PHE A 43 0.06 -4.87 -3.63
N ALA A 44 -1.24 -4.86 -3.33
CA ALA A 44 -1.80 -4.05 -2.25
C ALA A 44 -1.10 -4.32 -0.91
N ALA A 45 -0.87 -5.59 -0.57
CA ALA A 45 -0.19 -5.98 0.66
C ALA A 45 1.27 -5.48 0.72
N ILE A 46 2.01 -5.59 -0.39
CA ILE A 46 3.40 -5.08 -0.49
C ILE A 46 3.41 -3.56 -0.31
N ASP A 47 2.51 -2.85 -0.97
CA ASP A 47 2.40 -1.39 -0.87
C ASP A 47 2.05 -0.95 0.55
N TYR A 48 1.12 -1.63 1.23
CA TYR A 48 0.83 -1.36 2.64
C TYR A 48 2.02 -1.63 3.54
N MET A 49 2.76 -2.73 3.34
CA MET A 49 3.98 -3.01 4.09
C MET A 49 4.98 -1.86 3.94
N ILE A 50 5.22 -1.40 2.71
CA ILE A 50 6.15 -0.30 2.43
C ILE A 50 5.66 1.00 3.07
N ALA A 51 4.38 1.32 2.95
CA ALA A 51 3.77 2.50 3.57
C ALA A 51 3.98 2.52 5.09
N PHE A 52 3.68 1.40 5.77
CA PHE A 52 3.88 1.28 7.22
C PHE A 52 5.35 1.40 7.61
N ARG A 53 6.29 0.86 6.83
CA ARG A 53 7.73 1.05 7.07
C ARG A 53 8.12 2.52 6.98
N TYR A 54 7.63 3.24 5.98
CA TYR A 54 7.88 4.68 5.85
C TYR A 54 7.30 5.50 6.99
N PHE A 55 6.07 5.19 7.44
CA PHE A 55 5.47 5.85 8.59
C PHE A 55 6.23 5.55 9.89
N ALA A 56 6.65 4.31 10.10
CA ALA A 56 7.48 3.93 11.25
C ALA A 56 8.82 4.67 11.25
N THR A 57 9.51 4.74 10.11
CA THR A 57 10.75 5.51 9.97
C THR A 57 10.53 7.00 10.22
N ALA A 58 9.43 7.56 9.73
CA ALA A 58 9.10 8.96 9.96
C ALA A 58 8.73 9.27 11.43
N ALA A 59 8.10 8.34 12.13
CA ALA A 59 7.82 8.45 13.56
C ALA A 59 9.12 8.41 14.38
N ARG A 60 10.03 7.47 14.08
CA ARG A 60 11.36 7.38 14.71
C ARG A 60 12.21 8.64 14.49
N LYS A 61 12.17 9.22 13.28
CA LYS A 61 12.87 10.49 12.99
C LYS A 61 12.30 11.68 13.77
N ARG A 62 11.00 11.68 14.09
CA ARG A 62 10.36 12.73 14.89
C ARG A 62 10.75 12.62 16.38
N GLN A 63 10.95 11.41 16.90
CA GLN A 63 11.34 11.22 18.30
C GLN A 63 12.81 11.59 18.60
N LYS A 64 13.68 11.58 17.58
CA LYS A 64 15.10 11.96 17.71
C LYS A 64 15.36 13.46 17.52
N LYS A 65 14.32 14.26 17.25
CA LYS A 65 14.41 15.69 16.97
C LYS A 65 13.64 16.45 18.03
#